data_AF-A0A1F7PQI1-F1
#
_entry.id   AF-A0A1F7PQI1-F1
#
_cell.length_a   1.000
_cell.length_b   1.000
_cell.length_c   1.000
_cell.angle_alpha   90.00
_cell.angle_beta   90.00
_cell.angle_gamma   90.00
#
_symmetry.space_group_name_H-M   'P 1'
#
loop_
_entity.id
_entity.type
_entity.pdbx_description
1 polymer ?
#
loop_
_entity_poly.entity_id
_entity_poly.type
_entity_poly.pdbx_seq_one_letter_code
_entity_poly.pdbx_strand_id
1 'polypeptide(L)' 'MLGGGPPLTVQVGGPLPLRGAVQVAEELRADGHEVRVTVRPGEATMYLVRHGSFATSEEAEVRARELVRLGLAGQVVRAR' A
#
# COMPACT_ATOMS: atom_id res chain seq x y z
N MET A 1 -9.52 15.81 41.31
CA MET A 1 -9.82 15.55 39.89
C MET A 1 -8.76 14.60 39.36
N LEU A 2 -9.09 13.33 39.11
CA LEU A 2 -8.15 12.38 38.49
C LEU A 2 -8.45 12.38 36.99
N GLY A 3 -7.78 13.27 36.26
CA GLY A 3 -7.84 13.30 34.79
C GLY A 3 -7.09 12.11 34.23
N GLY A 4 -7.82 11.12 33.73
CA GLY A 4 -7.25 9.94 33.10
C GLY A 4 -6.57 10.31 31.78
N GLY A 5 -5.37 9.74 31.55
CA GLY A 5 -4.68 9.84 30.26
C GLY A 5 -5.48 9.18 29.13
N PRO A 6 -5.02 9.30 27.88
CA PRO A 6 -5.68 8.66 26.74
C PRO A 6 -5.82 7.15 26.96
N PRO A 7 -6.90 6.52 26.44
CA PRO A 7 -7.13 5.10 26.62
C PRO A 7 -5.98 4.27 26.03
N LEU A 8 -5.59 3.21 26.74
CA LEU A 8 -4.58 2.26 26.29
C LEU A 8 -5.19 1.30 25.26
N THR A 9 -4.40 0.87 24.29
CA THR A 9 -4.80 -0.10 23.26
C THR A 9 -3.68 -1.12 23.02
N VAL A 10 -4.04 -2.31 22.53
CA VAL A 10 -3.10 -3.40 22.24
C VAL A 10 -2.87 -3.47 20.73
N GLN A 11 -1.61 -3.37 20.29
CA GLN A 11 -1.23 -3.63 18.90
C GLN A 11 -1.01 -5.14 18.72
N VAL A 12 -1.74 -5.75 17.79
CA VAL A 12 -1.57 -7.17 17.44
C VAL A 12 -0.58 -7.27 16.29
N GLY A 13 0.60 -7.84 16.54
CA GLY A 13 1.65 -8.02 15.53
C GLY A 13 2.31 -6.72 15.07
N GLY A 14 3.08 -6.80 13.97
CA GLY A 14 3.69 -5.64 13.29
C GLY A 14 2.77 -5.00 12.24
N PRO A 15 3.17 -3.86 11.65
CA PRO A 15 2.42 -3.24 10.55
C PRO A 15 2.28 -4.20 9.35
N LEU A 16 1.10 -4.24 8.75
CA LEU A 16 0.77 -5.08 7.60
C LEU A 16 0.21 -4.22 6.46
N PRO A 17 0.37 -4.63 5.20
CA PRO A 17 -0.48 -4.13 4.12
C PRO A 17 -1.96 -4.30 4.48
N LEU A 18 -2.83 -3.41 3.97
CA LEU A 18 -4.25 -3.38 4.34
C LEU A 18 -4.93 -4.76 4.28
N ARG A 19 -4.65 -5.54 3.23
CA ARG A 19 -5.20 -6.90 3.09
C ARG A 19 -4.86 -7.81 4.27
N GLY A 20 -3.59 -7.80 4.72
CA GLY A 20 -3.15 -8.60 5.86
C GLY A 20 -3.76 -8.11 7.18
N ALA A 21 -3.86 -6.78 7.36
CA ALA A 21 -4.50 -6.21 8.54
C ALA A 21 -6.00 -6.56 8.63
N VAL A 22 -6.71 -6.60 7.50
CA VAL A 22 -8.12 -7.03 7.44
C VAL A 22 -8.27 -8.51 7.78
N GLN A 23 -7.40 -9.36 7.25
CA GLN A 23 -7.46 -10.80 7.54
C GLN A 23 -7.32 -11.09 9.04
N VAL A 24 -6.31 -10.51 9.69
CA VAL A 24 -6.11 -10.67 11.15
C VAL A 24 -7.29 -10.14 11.95
N ALA A 25 -7.91 -9.02 11.51
CA ALA A 25 -9.07 -8.48 12.19
C ALA A 25 -10.31 -9.38 12.08
N GLU A 26 -10.53 -10.05 10.95
CA GLU A 26 -11.63 -11.01 10.78
C GLU A 26 -11.44 -12.27 11.64
N GLU A 27 -10.21 -12.81 11.70
CA GLU A 27 -9.88 -13.95 12.57
C GLU A 27 -10.19 -13.62 14.04
N LEU A 28 -9.73 -12.47 14.53
CA LEU A 28 -10.01 -12.02 15.90
C LEU A 28 -11.51 -11.77 16.16
N ARG A 29 -12.25 -11.26 15.18
CA ARG A 29 -13.71 -11.07 15.30
C ARG A 29 -14.45 -12.41 15.33
N ALA A 30 -14.02 -13.39 14.55
CA ALA A 30 -14.58 -14.74 14.58
C ALA A 30 -14.43 -15.39 15.97
N ASP A 31 -13.35 -15.05 16.68
CA ASP A 31 -13.10 -15.45 18.07
C ASP A 31 -13.82 -14.57 19.12
N GLY A 32 -14.60 -13.58 18.68
CA GLY A 32 -15.43 -12.72 19.54
C GLY A 32 -14.74 -11.48 20.09
N HIS A 33 -13.56 -11.09 19.56
CA HIS A 33 -12.87 -9.89 19.97
C HIS A 33 -13.36 -8.63 19.24
N GLU A 34 -13.47 -7.51 19.97
CA GLU A 34 -13.69 -6.20 19.36
C GLU A 34 -12.36 -5.64 18.84
N VAL A 35 -12.29 -5.36 17.52
CA VAL A 35 -11.06 -4.93 16.85
C VAL A 35 -11.31 -3.72 15.96
N ARG A 36 -10.41 -2.73 16.05
CA ARG A 36 -10.34 -1.57 15.15
C ARG A 36 -9.07 -1.63 14.30
N VAL A 37 -9.22 -1.57 12.98
CA VAL A 37 -8.10 -1.38 12.05
C VAL A 37 -7.78 0.11 11.97
N THR A 38 -6.55 0.49 12.29
CA THR A 38 -6.07 1.88 12.20
C THR A 38 -4.94 1.99 11.20
N VAL A 39 -4.86 3.13 10.53
CA VAL A 39 -3.71 3.46 9.67
C VAL A 39 -2.72 4.24 10.51
N ARG A 40 -1.45 3.83 10.52
CA ARG A 40 -0.36 4.66 11.02
C ARG A 40 0.12 5.55 9.87
N PRO A 41 -0.04 6.89 9.98
CA PRO A 41 0.57 7.80 9.02
C PRO A 41 2.09 7.53 8.96
N GLY A 42 2.60 7.23 7.77
CA GLY A 42 4.02 6.93 7.54
C GLY A 42 4.38 5.48 7.21
N GLU A 43 3.45 4.51 7.26
CA GLU A 43 3.76 3.09 6.97
C GLU A 43 2.84 2.45 5.90
N ALA A 44 2.67 3.14 4.76
CA ALA A 44 2.46 2.49 3.45
C ALA A 44 2.90 3.46 2.34
N THR A 45 4.21 3.58 2.13
CA THR A 45 4.74 4.30 0.97
C THR A 45 4.37 3.52 -0.30
N MET A 46 3.53 4.12 -1.14
CA MET A 46 3.19 3.57 -2.45
C MET A 46 4.33 3.90 -3.41
N TYR A 47 5.06 2.86 -3.84
CA TYR A 47 6.14 3.02 -4.81
C TYR A 47 5.62 2.82 -6.23
N LEU A 48 5.90 3.80 -7.09
CA LEU A 48 5.65 3.69 -8.52
C LEU A 48 6.95 3.23 -9.21
N VAL A 49 6.88 2.11 -9.93
CA VAL A 49 7.99 1.66 -10.78
C VAL A 49 7.91 2.43 -12.11
N ARG A 50 8.98 3.15 -12.46
CA ARG A 50 9.14 3.81 -13.76
C ARG A 50 10.26 3.12 -14.55
N HIS A 51 9.99 2.82 -15.81
CA HIS A 51 10.96 2.20 -16.71
C HIS A 51 11.59 3.26 -17.61
N GLY A 52 12.89 3.53 -17.42
CA GLY A 52 13.69 4.40 -18.28
C GLY A 52 13.38 5.90 -18.20
N SER A 53 14.12 6.68 -19.00
CA SER A 53 13.89 8.09 -19.31
C SER A 53 14.11 8.27 -20.80
N PHE A 54 13.12 8.77 -21.52
CA PHE A 54 13.09 8.78 -22.98
C PHE A 54 13.03 10.22 -23.50
N ALA A 55 13.76 10.50 -24.58
CA ALA A 55 13.84 11.84 -25.14
C ALA A 55 12.55 12.24 -25.88
N THR A 56 11.82 11.24 -26.39
CA THR A 56 10.57 11.44 -27.14
C THR A 56 9.46 10.52 -26.62
N SER A 57 8.21 10.90 -26.89
CA SER A 57 7.05 10.06 -26.57
C SER A 57 7.03 8.76 -27.38
N GLU A 58 7.45 8.82 -28.64
CA GLU A 58 7.49 7.66 -29.53
C GLU A 58 8.44 6.57 -28.99
N GLU A 59 9.63 6.97 -28.54
CA GLU A 59 10.59 6.06 -27.92
C GLU A 59 10.00 5.39 -26.66
N ALA A 60 9.33 6.18 -25.81
CA ALA A 60 8.66 5.67 -24.61
C ALA A 60 7.52 4.69 -24.92
N GLU A 61 6.76 4.95 -25.99
CA GLU A 61 5.65 4.08 -26.41
C GLU A 61 6.13 2.73 -26.93
N VAL A 62 7.24 2.71 -27.67
CA VAL A 62 7.87 1.45 -28.14
C VAL A 62 8.20 0.57 -26.94
N ARG A 63 8.83 1.14 -25.91
CA ARG A 63 9.18 0.42 -24.67
C ARG A 63 7.94 0.00 -23.86
N ALA A 64 6.91 0.84 -23.80
CA ALA A 64 5.65 0.46 -23.15
C ALA A 64 5.01 -0.77 -23.81
N ARG A 65 5.02 -0.84 -25.15
CA ARG A 65 4.52 -2.02 -25.89
C ARG A 65 5.35 -3.28 -25.66
N GLU A 66 6.66 -3.15 -25.50
CA GLU A 66 7.54 -4.27 -25.13
C GLU A 66 7.18 -4.83 -23.74
N LEU A 67 6.96 -3.98 -22.74
CA LEU A 67 6.55 -4.39 -21.40
C LEU A 67 5.20 -5.14 -21.42
N VAL A 68 4.24 -4.68 -22.23
CA VAL A 68 2.96 -5.37 -22.42
C VAL A 68 3.13 -6.76 -23.01
N ARG A 69 4.04 -6.95 -23.98
CA ARG A 69 4.34 -8.29 -24.53
C ARG A 69 4.98 -9.23 -23.50
N LEU A 70 5.62 -8.68 -22.47
CA LEU A 70 6.16 -9.43 -21.33
C LEU A 70 5.11 -9.66 -20.21
N GLY A 71 3.86 -9.27 -20.42
CA GLY A 71 2.77 -9.42 -19.46
C GLY A 71 2.72 -8.32 -18.37
N LEU A 72 3.45 -7.22 -18.55
CA LEU A 72 3.49 -6.10 -17.61
C LEU A 72 2.62 -4.93 -18.10
N ALA A 73 1.98 -4.20 -17.18
CA ALA A 73 1.31 -2.96 -17.54
C ALA A 73 2.35 -1.84 -17.80
N GLY A 74 2.33 -1.26 -18.99
CA GLY A 74 3.18 -0.12 -19.37
C GLY A 74 2.35 1.07 -19.81
N GLN A 75 2.54 2.23 -19.17
CA GLN A 75 1.93 3.50 -19.57
C GLN A 75 3.01 4.58 -19.67
N VAL A 76 2.99 5.35 -20.75
CA VAL A 76 3.85 6.54 -20.90
C VAL A 76 3.30 7.66 -20.03
N VAL A 77 4.13 8.15 -19.11
CA VAL A 77 3.81 9.27 -18.22
C VAL A 77 4.94 10.30 -18.28
N ARG A 78 4.62 11.59 -18.12
CA ARG A 78 5.66 12.61 -17.97
C ARG A 78 6.34 12.47 -16.61
N ALA A 79 7.67 12.47 -16.60
CA ALA A 79 8.43 12.61 -15.37
C ALA A 79 8.14 13.99 -14.75
N ARG A 80 7.94 14.02 -13.43
CA ARG A 80 7.83 15.24 -12.63
C ARG A 80 9.06 15.32 -11.74
#